data_AF-A0A2E2IY17-F1
#
_entry.id   AF-A0A2E2IY17-F1
#
_cell.length_a   1.000
_cell.length_b   1.000
_cell.length_c   1.000
_cell.angle_alpha   90.00
_cell.angle_beta   90.00
_cell.angle_gamma   90.00
#
_symmetry.space_group_name_H-M   'P 1'
#
loop_
_entity.id
_entity.type
_entity.pdbx_description
1 polymer ?
#
loop_
_entity_poly.entity_id
_entity_poly.type
_entity_poly.pdbx_seq_one_letter_code
_entity_poly.pdbx_strand_id
1 'polypeptide(L)'
;MSLTVYRKAHFNAAHRLYNKDWDDSRNQAVFGKCSNPNYHGHNYELEVGVTGTIHPETGFLINLDELKKIIKEEVEDQFDHKNLNLEVPEFRTLNPTVENIAVVIWNKLRAKLDTSYDLTIKLYETPRNFVIYTGE
;
A
#
# COMPACT_ATOMS: atom_id res chain seq x y z
N MET A 1 -1.01 17.71 22.68
CA MET A 1 -2.16 17.16 21.93
C MET A 1 -1.59 16.45 20.72
N SER A 2 -1.79 15.14 20.58
CA SER A 2 -1.47 14.42 19.36
C SER A 2 -2.72 14.36 18.48
N LEU A 3 -2.53 14.52 17.17
CA LEU A 3 -3.59 14.38 16.17
C LEU A 3 -3.04 13.63 14.96
N THR A 4 -3.93 13.12 14.12
CA THR A 4 -3.56 12.44 12.88
C THR A 4 -4.08 13.23 11.69
N VAL A 5 -3.18 13.53 10.75
CA VAL A 5 -3.54 14.07 9.44
C VAL A 5 -3.57 12.93 8.44
N TYR A 6 -4.65 12.84 7.67
CA TYR A 6 -4.77 11.85 6.59
C TYR A 6 -4.66 12.51 5.23
N ARG A 7 -3.93 11.84 4.33
CA ARG A 7 -3.91 12.14 2.90
C ARG A 7 -4.38 10.92 2.11
N LYS A 8 -5.30 11.15 1.17
CA LYS A 8 -5.79 10.12 0.23
C LYS A 8 -4.94 10.08 -1.03
N ALA A 9 -4.76 8.87 -1.55
CA ALA A 9 -4.17 8.57 -2.85
C ALA A 9 -4.84 7.31 -3.42
N HIS A 10 -4.55 7.02 -4.68
CA HIS A 10 -5.06 5.81 -5.34
C HIS A 10 -4.04 5.32 -6.37
N PHE A 11 -4.14 4.04 -6.73
CA PHE A 11 -3.40 3.46 -7.85
C PHE A 11 -4.18 2.28 -8.43
N ASN A 12 -4.02 2.03 -9.72
CA ASN A 12 -4.68 0.93 -10.42
C ASN A 12 -3.64 -0.12 -10.77
N ALA A 13 -3.82 -1.37 -10.32
CA ALA A 13 -2.83 -2.40 -10.57
C ALA A 13 -3.46 -3.76 -10.83
N ALA A 14 -2.76 -4.57 -11.63
CA ALA A 14 -3.08 -5.97 -11.86
C ALA A 14 -2.20 -6.88 -11.01
N HIS A 15 -2.73 -8.03 -10.60
CA HIS A 15 -1.99 -9.05 -9.86
C HIS A 15 -2.62 -10.44 -9.95
N ARG A 16 -1.85 -11.43 -9.52
CA ARG A 16 -2.26 -12.83 -9.35
C ARG A 16 -1.77 -13.31 -7.99
N LEU A 17 -2.67 -13.93 -7.24
CA LEU A 17 -2.33 -14.60 -6.00
C LEU A 17 -2.04 -16.06 -6.28
N TYR A 18 -0.77 -16.45 -6.18
CA TYR A 18 -0.38 -17.84 -6.40
C TYR A 18 0.94 -18.17 -5.70
N ASN A 19 1.12 -19.45 -5.41
CA ASN A 19 2.40 -20.03 -5.05
C ASN A 19 2.97 -20.73 -6.29
N LYS A 20 4.16 -20.29 -6.72
CA LYS A 20 4.88 -20.81 -7.89
C LYS A 20 5.28 -22.29 -7.78
N ASP A 21 5.37 -22.82 -6.56
CA ASP A 21 5.76 -24.21 -6.29
C ASP A 21 4.54 -25.15 -6.27
N TRP A 22 3.33 -24.62 -6.48
CA TRP A 22 2.08 -25.37 -6.51
C TRP A 22 1.52 -25.47 -7.93
N ASP A 23 0.83 -26.56 -8.23
CA ASP A 23 0.03 -26.65 -9.44
C ASP A 23 -1.18 -25.70 -9.41
N ASP A 24 -1.81 -25.49 -10.57
CA ASP A 24 -2.96 -24.58 -10.69
C ASP A 24 -4.19 -25.09 -9.92
N SER A 25 -4.34 -26.41 -9.72
CA SER A 25 -5.47 -26.97 -8.96
C SER A 25 -5.39 -26.57 -7.49
N ARG A 26 -4.21 -26.69 -6.89
CA ARG A 26 -3.94 -26.28 -5.51
C ARG A 26 -4.03 -24.77 -5.36
N ASN A 27 -3.47 -24.00 -6.30
CA ASN A 27 -3.61 -22.54 -6.29
C ASN A 27 -5.08 -22.11 -6.36
N GLN A 28 -5.88 -22.73 -7.22
CA GLN A 28 -7.31 -22.48 -7.33
C GLN A 28 -8.06 -22.87 -6.06
N ALA A 29 -7.68 -23.96 -5.38
CA ALA A 29 -8.30 -24.37 -4.12
C ALA A 29 -8.04 -23.38 -2.98
N VAL A 30 -6.86 -22.74 -2.95
CA VAL A 30 -6.45 -21.84 -1.86
C VAL A 30 -6.84 -20.38 -2.13
N PHE A 31 -6.52 -19.86 -3.31
CA PHE A 31 -6.71 -18.44 -3.65
C PHE A 31 -7.95 -18.19 -4.51
N GLY A 32 -8.63 -19.24 -4.97
CA GLY A 32 -9.85 -19.12 -5.76
C GLY A 32 -9.62 -18.32 -7.03
N LYS A 33 -10.61 -17.46 -7.36
CA LYS A 33 -10.58 -16.60 -8.56
C LYS A 33 -9.35 -15.68 -8.62
N CYS A 34 -8.73 -15.36 -7.49
CA CYS A 34 -7.54 -14.52 -7.44
C CYS A 34 -6.29 -15.20 -8.02
N SER A 35 -6.31 -16.53 -8.18
CA SER A 35 -5.22 -17.31 -8.82
C SER A 35 -5.32 -17.43 -10.34
N ASN A 36 -6.22 -16.69 -10.99
CA ASN A 36 -6.37 -16.68 -12.46
C ASN A 36 -4.99 -16.53 -13.16
N PRO A 37 -4.57 -17.47 -14.01
CA PRO A 37 -3.31 -17.37 -14.77
C PRO A 37 -3.20 -16.11 -15.63
N ASN A 38 -4.34 -15.54 -16.01
CA ASN A 38 -4.42 -14.28 -16.77
C ASN A 38 -4.60 -13.04 -15.88
N TYR A 39 -4.27 -13.14 -14.60
CA TYR A 39 -4.35 -12.06 -13.61
C TYR A 39 -5.79 -11.52 -13.41
N HIS A 40 -5.90 -10.55 -12.51
CA HIS A 40 -7.04 -9.65 -12.34
C HIS A 40 -6.50 -8.33 -11.83
N GLY A 41 -7.33 -7.32 -11.59
CA GLY A 41 -6.85 -6.04 -11.07
C GLY A 41 -7.88 -5.32 -10.24
N HIS A 42 -7.41 -4.27 -9.58
CA HIS A 42 -8.20 -3.44 -8.67
C HIS A 42 -7.82 -1.96 -8.81
N ASN A 43 -8.76 -1.11 -8.43
CA ASN A 43 -8.54 0.31 -8.21
C ASN A 43 -8.33 0.46 -6.71
N TYR A 44 -7.07 0.47 -6.28
CA TYR A 44 -6.71 0.56 -4.87
C TYR A 44 -6.89 1.99 -4.37
N GLU A 45 -7.53 2.14 -3.22
CA GLU A 45 -7.61 3.40 -2.50
C GLU A 45 -6.70 3.33 -1.27
N LEU A 46 -5.92 4.38 -1.04
CA LEU A 46 -4.96 4.46 0.05
C LEU A 46 -5.23 5.69 0.91
N GLU A 47 -5.37 5.49 2.21
CA GLU A 47 -5.36 6.55 3.21
C GLU A 47 -4.04 6.46 4.00
N VAL A 48 -3.23 7.51 3.94
CA VAL A 48 -1.97 7.63 4.71
C VAL A 48 -2.18 8.59 5.86
N GLY A 49 -2.14 8.06 7.07
CA GLY A 49 -2.27 8.80 8.32
C GLY A 49 -0.90 9.04 8.96
N VAL A 50 -0.60 10.31 9.26
CA VAL A 50 0.59 10.73 9.99
C VAL A 50 0.15 11.33 11.32
N THR A 51 0.58 10.73 12.43
CA THR A 51 0.29 11.19 13.79
C THR A 51 1.50 11.89 14.39
N GLY A 52 1.26 12.99 15.09
CA GLY A 52 2.31 13.81 15.68
C GLY A 52 1.76 15.02 16.44
N THR A 53 2.64 15.96 16.74
CA THR A 53 2.30 17.22 17.42
C THR A 53 2.24 18.38 16.44
N ILE A 54 1.35 19.34 16.70
CA ILE A 54 1.31 20.59 15.95
C ILE A 54 2.57 21.43 16.26
N HIS A 55 3.28 21.87 15.23
CA HIS A 55 4.40 22.80 15.36
C HIS A 55 3.89 24.16 15.87
N PRO A 56 4.44 24.70 16.97
CA PRO A 56 3.87 25.85 17.67
C PRO A 56 3.83 27.14 16.83
N GLU A 57 4.77 27.30 15.90
CA GLU A 57 4.86 28.52 15.07
C GLU A 57 4.04 28.45 13.79
N THR A 58 3.94 27.27 13.17
CA THR A 58 3.32 27.11 11.83
C THR A 58 1.90 26.58 11.92
N GLY A 59 1.52 25.96 13.04
CA GLY A 59 0.23 25.29 13.18
C GLY A 59 0.11 23.97 12.41
N PHE A 60 1.17 23.50 11.76
CA PHE A 60 1.17 22.24 11.01
C PHE A 60 1.74 21.09 11.82
N LEU A 61 1.16 19.91 11.66
CA LEU A 61 1.81 18.65 12.06
C LEU A 61 2.88 18.27 11.05
N ILE A 62 2.51 18.26 9.76
CA ILE A 62 3.36 17.96 8.61
C ILE A 62 2.91 18.82 7.43
N ASN A 63 3.84 19.17 6.54
CA ASN A 63 3.49 19.80 5.28
C ASN A 63 2.79 18.80 4.35
N LEU A 64 1.52 19.05 4.02
CA LEU A 64 0.73 18.16 3.16
C LEU A 64 1.23 18.08 1.70
N ASP A 65 1.97 19.08 1.22
CA ASP A 65 2.60 19.04 -0.10
C ASP A 65 3.84 18.15 -0.11
N GLU A 66 4.55 18.06 1.01
CA GLU A 66 5.65 17.11 1.19
C GLU A 66 5.12 15.68 1.25
N LEU A 67 4.11 15.43 2.09
CA LEU A 67 3.44 14.13 2.17
C LEU A 67 2.88 13.70 0.81
N LYS A 68 2.33 14.64 0.03
CA LYS A 68 1.89 14.40 -1.35
C LYS A 68 3.01 13.88 -2.24
N LYS A 69 4.16 14.54 -2.22
CA LYS A 69 5.31 14.16 -3.06
C LYS A 69 5.84 12.79 -2.68
N ILE A 70 5.97 12.51 -1.38
CA ILE A 70 6.40 11.20 -0.88
C ILE A 70 5.44 10.10 -1.35
N ILE A 71 4.13 10.28 -1.18
CA ILE A 71 3.14 9.28 -1.62
C ILE A 71 3.18 9.10 -3.13
N LYS A 72 3.33 10.18 -3.89
CA LYS A 72 3.44 10.11 -5.35
C LYS A 72 4.66 9.27 -5.76
N GLU A 73 5.84 9.61 -5.27
CA GLU A 73 7.10 8.99 -5.68
C GLU A 73 7.21 7.53 -5.24
N GLU A 74 6.77 7.22 -4.02
CA GLU A 74 6.93 5.90 -3.40
C GLU A 74 5.75 4.96 -3.64
N VAL A 75 4.57 5.48 -4.00
CA VAL A 75 3.36 4.68 -4.21
C VAL A 75 2.78 4.89 -5.60
N GLU A 76 2.33 6.09 -5.97
CA GLU A 76 1.63 6.27 -7.24
C GLU A 76 2.54 5.89 -8.42
N ASP A 77 3.75 6.43 -8.49
CA ASP A 77 4.70 6.17 -9.58
C ASP A 77 5.25 4.73 -9.54
N GLN A 78 5.25 4.08 -8.36
CA GLN A 78 5.75 2.72 -8.20
C GLN A 78 4.69 1.65 -8.52
N PHE A 79 3.40 1.91 -8.34
CA PHE A 79 2.34 0.89 -8.42
C PHE A 79 1.27 1.18 -9.48
N ASP A 80 1.02 2.45 -9.85
CA ASP A 80 -0.08 2.81 -10.75
C ASP A 80 0.16 2.34 -12.19
N HIS A 81 -0.89 1.78 -12.80
CA HIS A 81 -0.92 1.18 -14.12
C HIS A 81 0.10 0.04 -14.33
N LYS A 82 0.39 -0.74 -13.29
CA LYS A 82 1.34 -1.86 -13.36
C LYS A 82 0.73 -3.21 -13.02
N ASN A 83 1.37 -4.27 -13.51
CA ASN A 83 1.24 -5.62 -12.97
C ASN A 83 2.21 -5.82 -11.81
N LEU A 84 1.69 -5.96 -10.59
CA LEU A 84 2.50 -6.06 -9.37
C LEU A 84 3.49 -7.23 -9.44
N ASN A 85 3.06 -8.41 -9.88
CA ASN A 85 3.93 -9.59 -9.94
C ASN A 85 5.11 -9.43 -10.91
N LEU A 86 4.96 -8.60 -11.96
CA LEU A 86 5.92 -8.51 -13.06
C LEU A 86 6.80 -7.25 -12.98
N GLU A 87 6.21 -6.13 -12.58
CA GLU A 87 6.82 -4.80 -12.74
C GLU A 87 7.27 -4.18 -11.41
N VAL A 88 6.77 -4.67 -10.27
CA VAL A 88 7.14 -4.16 -8.95
C VAL A 88 8.15 -5.13 -8.29
N PRO A 89 9.41 -4.71 -8.08
CA PRO A 89 10.50 -5.60 -7.64
C PRO A 89 10.18 -6.43 -6.41
N GLU A 90 9.48 -5.86 -5.42
CA GLU A 90 9.13 -6.50 -4.17
C GLU A 90 8.24 -7.73 -4.37
N PHE A 91 7.34 -7.74 -5.37
CA PHE A 91 6.40 -8.84 -5.62
C PHE A 91 6.89 -9.87 -6.63
N ARG A 92 8.16 -9.81 -7.05
CA ARG A 92 8.78 -10.89 -7.84
C ARG A 92 8.83 -12.20 -7.06
N THR A 93 8.99 -12.11 -5.74
CA THR A 93 9.06 -13.26 -4.82
C THR A 93 8.03 -13.20 -3.71
N LEU A 94 7.45 -12.03 -3.44
CA LEU A 94 6.38 -11.85 -2.47
C LEU A 94 5.02 -11.91 -3.15
N ASN A 95 4.09 -12.69 -2.61
CA ASN A 95 2.73 -12.76 -3.15
C ASN A 95 1.99 -11.43 -2.89
N PRO A 96 1.46 -10.72 -3.90
CA PRO A 96 0.85 -9.39 -3.73
C PRO A 96 -0.55 -9.44 -3.11
N THR A 97 -0.71 -10.09 -1.95
CA THR A 97 -1.96 -9.97 -1.19
C THR A 97 -2.12 -8.54 -0.68
N VAL A 98 -3.34 -8.09 -0.38
CA VAL A 98 -3.58 -6.72 0.14
C VAL A 98 -2.78 -6.44 1.43
N GLU A 99 -2.54 -7.45 2.26
CA GLU A 99 -1.69 -7.37 3.44
C GLU A 99 -0.22 -7.11 3.07
N ASN A 100 0.34 -7.88 2.14
CA ASN A 100 1.73 -7.70 1.70
C ASN A 100 1.92 -6.38 0.95
N ILE A 101 0.93 -5.94 0.16
CA ILE A 101 0.95 -4.63 -0.48
C ILE A 101 0.97 -3.51 0.57
N ALA A 102 0.14 -3.62 1.62
CA ALA A 102 0.15 -2.67 2.73
C ALA A 102 1.53 -2.62 3.42
N VAL A 103 2.13 -3.77 3.75
CA VAL A 103 3.47 -3.82 4.37
C VAL A 103 4.54 -3.16 3.49
N VAL A 104 4.54 -3.44 2.18
CA VAL A 104 5.50 -2.82 1.24
C VAL A 104 5.29 -1.31 1.15
N ILE A 105 4.05 -0.84 0.98
CA ILE A 105 3.73 0.60 0.93
C ILE A 105 4.18 1.29 2.22
N TRP A 106 3.85 0.72 3.38
CA TRP A 106 4.21 1.27 4.67
C TRP A 106 5.73 1.38 4.82
N ASN A 107 6.49 0.34 4.46
CA ASN A 107 7.96 0.37 4.54
C ASN A 107 8.57 1.45 3.66
N LYS A 108 8.06 1.62 2.42
CA LYS A 108 8.51 2.69 1.51
C LYS A 108 8.25 4.07 2.08
N LEU A 109 7.03 4.33 2.56
CA LEU A 109 6.66 5.61 3.17
C LEU A 109 7.44 5.87 4.46
N ARG A 110 7.59 4.86 5.32
CA ARG A 110 8.29 4.96 6.59
C ARG A 110 9.73 5.39 6.41
N ALA A 111 10.41 4.89 5.37
CA ALA A 111 11.79 5.25 5.04
C ALA A 111 11.98 6.71 4.63
N LYS A 112 10.89 7.43 4.29
CA LYS A 112 10.92 8.84 3.88
C LYS A 112 10.43 9.81 4.94
N LEU A 113 9.76 9.32 5.98
CA LEU A 113 9.18 10.13 7.02
C LEU A 113 10.06 10.13 8.27
N ASP A 114 10.18 11.27 8.95
CA ASP A 114 10.88 11.39 10.23
C ASP A 114 10.30 10.43 11.29
N THR A 115 11.17 9.76 12.04
CA THR A 115 10.79 8.75 13.06
C THR A 115 9.99 9.32 14.23
N SER A 116 9.93 10.64 14.39
CA SER A 116 9.06 11.29 15.38
C SER A 116 7.56 11.21 15.04
N TYR A 117 7.21 10.89 13.79
CA TYR A 117 5.83 10.65 13.39
C TYR A 117 5.44 9.19 13.52
N ASP A 118 4.23 8.90 13.99
CA ASP A 118 3.63 7.58 13.78
C ASP A 118 2.97 7.52 12.40
N LEU A 119 3.06 6.36 11.75
CA LEU A 119 2.54 6.12 10.40
C LEU A 119 1.50 5.01 10.44
N THR A 120 0.29 5.33 9.98
CA THR A 120 -0.78 4.37 9.73
C THR A 120 -1.13 4.42 8.25
N ILE A 121 -1.28 3.28 7.61
CA ILE A 121 -1.92 3.22 6.30
C ILE A 121 -3.20 2.42 6.36
N LYS A 122 -4.16 2.79 5.52
CA LYS A 122 -5.34 1.98 5.23
C LYS A 122 -5.44 1.78 3.73
N LEU A 123 -5.29 0.54 3.29
CA LEU A 123 -5.32 0.16 1.88
C LEU A 123 -6.60 -0.61 1.60
N TYR A 124 -7.42 -0.09 0.70
CA TYR A 124 -8.59 -0.75 0.19
C TYR A 124 -8.24 -1.43 -1.12
N GLU A 125 -8.38 -2.76 -1.18
CA GLU A 125 -8.36 -3.49 -2.45
C GLU A 125 -9.71 -3.34 -3.17
N THR A 126 -10.80 -3.33 -2.39
CA THR A 126 -12.13 -2.96 -2.86
C THR A 126 -12.82 -2.15 -1.76
N PRO A 127 -13.96 -1.50 -2.02
CA PRO A 127 -14.71 -0.78 -0.97
C PRO A 127 -15.10 -1.64 0.24
N ARG A 128 -15.08 -2.97 0.10
CA ARG A 128 -15.48 -3.94 1.15
C ARG A 128 -14.30 -4.68 1.79
N ASN A 129 -13.12 -4.64 1.16
CA ASN A 129 -11.93 -5.37 1.62
C ASN A 129 -10.80 -4.37 1.79
N PHE A 130 -10.37 -4.17 3.03
CA PHE A 130 -9.27 -3.26 3.35
C PHE A 130 -8.44 -3.77 4.52
N VAL A 131 -7.18 -3.34 4.53
CA VAL A 131 -6.22 -3.59 5.61
C VAL A 131 -5.81 -2.26 6.20
N ILE A 132 -5.66 -2.24 7.53
CA ILE A 132 -4.98 -1.16 8.24
C ILE A 132 -3.66 -1.73 8.73
N TYR A 133 -2.56 -1.01 8.49
CA TYR A 133 -1.24 -1.42 8.95
C TYR A 133 -0.52 -0.23 9.61
N THR A 134 0.05 -0.49 10.79
CA THR A 134 0.69 0.51 11.67
C THR A 134 2.18 0.23 11.89
N GLY A 135 2.75 -0.78 11.24
CA GLY A 135 4.14 -1.21 11.44
C GLY A 135 4.30 -2.38 12.43
N GLU A 136 3.21 -2.97 12.91
CA GLU A 136 3.16 -4.12 13.83
C GLU A 136 2.38 -5.30 13.23
#